data_AF-A0A847B5Q7-F1
#
_entry.id   AF-A0A847B5Q7-F1
#
_cell.length_a   1.000
_cell.length_b   1.000
_cell.length_c   1.000
_cell.angle_alpha   90.00
_cell.angle_beta   90.00
_cell.angle_gamma   90.00
#
_symmetry.space_group_name_H-M   'P 1'
#
loop_
_entity.id
_entity.type
_entity.pdbx_description
1 polymer ?
#
loop_
_entity_poly.entity_id
_entity_poly.type
_entity_poly.pdbx_seq_one_letter_code
_entity_poly.pdbx_strand_id
1 'polypeptide(L)'
;MSKSLGNPFQYKLIYVFRINSDTHKGLVKIGEATIKTDLSIDNLPPNSKLLNQAARERIRQYTNTAGIDIDLLHTELAVKTVIKEDGTQVIEKFDDKKVHNVLVNSGFKKKKFKNSTSIEWFEIDLDIALKAIKAVKDESYNISGASEEKSYSPIIFRPEQEAAIEKTIKQFKKNNTMLWNAKMRFGKTLSALELIRILKYQKTIIITHRPVVDDGWHEDFWKIFYKYED
;
A
#
# COMPACT_ATOMS: atom_id res chain seq x y z
N MET A 1 46.74 1.16 4.59
CA MET A 1 45.47 1.77 4.14
C MET A 1 44.42 1.49 5.20
N SER A 2 44.05 2.52 5.97
CA SER A 2 43.07 2.46 7.04
C SER A 2 41.66 2.25 6.47
N LYS A 3 41.07 1.07 6.71
CA LYS A 3 39.63 0.89 6.57
C LYS A 3 38.96 1.73 7.65
N SER A 4 38.30 2.83 7.28
CA SER A 4 37.36 3.48 8.20
C SER A 4 36.24 2.48 8.49
N LEU A 5 36.15 2.00 9.72
CA LEU A 5 34.97 1.30 10.22
C LEU A 5 33.86 2.33 10.44
N GLY A 6 33.29 2.82 9.33
CA GLY A 6 31.95 3.40 9.33
C GLY A 6 30.95 2.27 9.55
N ASN A 7 29.93 2.50 10.34
CA ASN A 7 28.87 1.51 10.50
C ASN A 7 28.14 1.39 9.14
N PRO A 8 28.01 0.19 8.54
CA PRO A 8 27.42 0.05 7.22
C PRO A 8 25.97 0.52 7.23
N PHE A 9 25.58 1.31 6.24
CA PHE A 9 24.20 1.73 6.07
C PHE A 9 23.31 0.52 5.79
N GLN A 10 22.10 0.55 6.35
CA GLN A 10 21.10 -0.49 6.12
C GLN A 10 19.90 0.08 5.36
N TYR A 11 19.73 -0.41 4.13
CA TYR A 11 18.65 -0.01 3.24
C TYR A 11 17.70 -1.17 2.96
N LYS A 12 16.43 -0.83 2.72
CA LYS A 12 15.46 -1.74 2.12
C LYS A 12 15.49 -1.59 0.60
N LEU A 13 15.23 -2.69 -0.10
CA LEU A 13 15.02 -2.70 -1.54
C LEU A 13 13.76 -3.50 -1.89
N ILE A 14 13.10 -3.08 -2.95
CA ILE A 14 12.07 -3.87 -3.62
C ILE A 14 12.74 -4.67 -4.73
N TYR A 15 12.30 -5.91 -4.90
CA TYR A 15 12.66 -6.73 -6.04
C TYR A 15 11.42 -7.33 -6.72
N VAL A 16 11.55 -7.55 -8.01
CA VAL A 16 10.52 -8.10 -8.89
C VAL A 16 11.12 -9.30 -9.60
N PHE A 17 10.46 -10.46 -9.52
CA PHE A 17 10.94 -11.67 -10.21
C PHE A 17 9.79 -12.54 -10.70
N ARG A 18 10.11 -13.45 -11.63
CA ARG A 18 9.21 -14.50 -12.10
C ARG A 18 9.86 -15.87 -11.93
N ILE A 19 9.03 -16.90 -11.89
CA ILE A 19 9.49 -18.29 -11.94
C ILE A 19 9.22 -18.83 -13.33
N ASN A 20 10.24 -19.40 -13.97
CA ASN A 20 10.14 -20.02 -15.30
C ASN A 20 9.53 -21.42 -15.17
N SER A 21 8.27 -21.48 -14.77
CA SER A 21 7.49 -22.73 -14.68
C SER A 21 6.07 -22.50 -15.18
N ASP A 22 5.43 -23.53 -15.71
CA ASP A 22 4.05 -23.45 -16.20
C ASP A 22 3.06 -23.01 -15.12
N THR A 23 3.32 -23.37 -13.86
CA THR A 23 2.47 -23.00 -12.73
C THR A 23 2.52 -21.51 -12.38
N HIS A 24 3.59 -20.81 -12.79
CA HIS A 24 3.82 -19.39 -12.51
C HIS A 24 3.86 -18.53 -13.78
N LYS A 25 3.47 -19.09 -14.92
CA LYS A 25 3.48 -18.39 -16.21
C LYS A 25 2.59 -17.14 -16.14
N GLY A 26 3.16 -16.00 -16.57
CA GLY A 26 2.47 -14.70 -16.54
C GLY A 26 2.34 -14.09 -15.14
N LEU A 27 2.93 -14.71 -14.10
CA LEU A 27 2.90 -14.20 -12.74
C LEU A 27 4.25 -13.56 -12.38
N VAL A 28 4.14 -12.45 -11.68
CA VAL A 28 5.27 -11.73 -11.10
C VAL A 28 5.10 -11.68 -9.59
N LYS A 29 6.21 -11.87 -8.88
CA LYS A 29 6.29 -11.67 -7.44
C LYS A 29 7.06 -10.40 -7.14
N ILE A 30 6.49 -9.59 -6.25
CA ILE A 30 7.08 -8.35 -5.76
C ILE A 30 7.34 -8.54 -4.28
N GLY A 31 8.59 -8.41 -3.85
CA GLY A 31 8.97 -8.58 -2.45
C GLY A 31 10.00 -7.57 -1.99
N GLU A 32 10.27 -7.57 -0.68
CA GLU A 32 11.32 -6.74 -0.08
C GLU A 32 12.54 -7.55 0.41
N ALA A 33 13.71 -6.93 0.31
CA ALA A 33 14.96 -7.40 0.92
C ALA A 33 15.66 -6.25 1.65
N THR A 34 16.69 -6.59 2.41
CA THR A 34 17.54 -5.64 3.13
C THR A 34 18.98 -5.81 2.65
N ILE A 35 19.67 -4.69 2.44
CA ILE A 35 21.09 -4.66 2.11
C ILE A 35 21.85 -3.85 3.17
N LYS A 36 23.06 -4.32 3.50
CA LYS A 36 24.03 -3.59 4.33
C LYS A 36 25.20 -3.18 3.44
N THR A 37 25.52 -1.89 3.37
CA THR A 37 26.57 -1.36 2.49
C THR A 37 27.07 -0.01 2.96
N ASP A 38 28.32 0.32 2.66
CA ASP A 38 28.91 1.63 2.96
C ASP A 38 28.59 2.69 1.88
N LEU A 39 27.92 2.28 0.80
CA LEU A 39 27.53 3.17 -0.29
C LEU A 39 26.29 4.01 0.09
N SER A 40 26.27 5.26 -0.34
CA SER A 40 25.08 6.11 -0.25
C SER A 40 23.99 5.70 -1.25
N ILE A 41 22.79 6.20 -1.04
CA ILE A 41 21.61 5.96 -1.90
C ILE A 41 21.89 6.26 -3.37
N ASP A 42 22.59 7.36 -3.67
CA ASP A 42 22.91 7.80 -5.04
C ASP A 42 23.83 6.82 -5.78
N ASN A 43 24.58 6.00 -5.04
CA ASN A 43 25.50 4.99 -5.58
C ASN A 43 24.86 3.59 -5.69
N LEU A 44 23.55 3.50 -5.48
CA LEU A 44 22.78 2.26 -5.55
C LEU A 44 21.63 2.42 -6.56
N PRO A 45 21.94 2.63 -7.86
CA PRO A 45 20.92 2.76 -8.88
C PRO A 45 20.12 1.45 -9.02
N PRO A 46 18.90 1.52 -9.60
CA PRO A 46 18.12 0.33 -9.89
C PRO A 46 18.93 -0.71 -10.66
N ASN A 47 18.72 -1.99 -10.35
CA ASN A 47 19.41 -3.12 -10.94
C ASN A 47 20.94 -3.15 -10.75
N SER A 48 21.48 -2.37 -9.81
CA SER A 48 22.89 -2.47 -9.46
C SER A 48 23.26 -3.86 -8.95
N LYS A 49 24.54 -4.24 -9.16
CA LYS A 49 25.06 -5.57 -8.79
C LYS A 49 24.77 -5.93 -7.33
N LEU A 50 24.91 -4.96 -6.43
CA LEU A 50 24.69 -5.12 -5.00
C LEU A 50 23.21 -5.37 -4.66
N LEU A 51 22.29 -4.58 -5.23
CA LEU A 51 20.86 -4.79 -5.02
C LEU A 51 20.40 -6.15 -5.57
N ASN A 52 20.87 -6.50 -6.77
CA ASN A 52 20.59 -7.79 -7.39
C ASN A 52 21.12 -8.97 -6.55
N GLN A 53 22.29 -8.84 -5.94
CA GLN A 53 22.84 -9.86 -5.06
C GLN A 53 21.96 -10.04 -3.81
N ALA A 54 21.62 -8.94 -3.13
CA ALA A 54 20.77 -8.98 -1.93
C ALA A 54 19.37 -9.56 -2.21
N ALA A 55 18.78 -9.20 -3.36
CA ALA A 55 17.51 -9.77 -3.80
C ALA A 55 17.62 -11.28 -4.05
N ARG A 56 18.65 -11.75 -4.77
CA ARG A 56 18.86 -13.19 -5.02
C ARG A 56 19.10 -13.97 -3.74
N GLU A 57 19.88 -13.43 -2.80
CA GLU A 57 20.07 -14.05 -1.48
C GLU A 57 18.75 -14.18 -0.73
N ARG A 58 17.93 -13.12 -0.74
CA ARG A 58 16.59 -13.14 -0.12
C ARG A 58 15.67 -14.17 -0.80
N ILE A 59 15.65 -14.21 -2.12
CA ILE A 59 14.85 -15.16 -2.89
C ILE A 59 15.27 -16.60 -2.57
N ARG A 60 16.57 -16.88 -2.51
CA ARG A 60 17.10 -18.22 -2.18
C ARG A 60 16.64 -18.71 -0.81
N GLN A 61 16.48 -17.83 0.19
CA GLN A 61 16.04 -18.24 1.54
C GLN A 61 14.70 -18.99 1.55
N TYR A 62 13.82 -18.75 0.59
CA TYR A 62 12.52 -19.42 0.50
C TYR A 62 12.31 -20.21 -0.79
N THR A 63 13.28 -20.22 -1.71
CA THR A 63 13.23 -20.98 -2.98
C THR A 63 14.28 -22.10 -3.08
N ASN A 64 15.13 -22.28 -2.06
CA ASN A 64 16.22 -23.27 -2.10
C ASN A 64 15.74 -24.73 -2.21
N THR A 65 14.45 -24.98 -2.02
CA THR A 65 13.86 -26.31 -2.13
C THR A 65 13.49 -26.56 -3.60
N ALA A 66 14.26 -27.43 -4.26
CA ALA A 66 14.03 -27.99 -5.60
C ALA A 66 14.14 -27.01 -6.79
N GLY A 67 15.36 -26.73 -7.26
CA GLY A 67 15.67 -26.43 -8.67
C GLY A 67 14.81 -25.37 -9.39
N ILE A 68 14.25 -24.41 -8.65
CA ILE A 68 13.34 -23.41 -9.21
C ILE A 68 14.15 -22.44 -10.08
N ASP A 69 13.86 -22.43 -11.38
CA ASP A 69 14.44 -21.46 -12.31
C ASP A 69 13.75 -20.10 -12.15
N ILE A 70 14.54 -19.08 -11.85
CA ILE A 70 14.08 -17.75 -11.43
C ILE A 70 14.73 -16.70 -12.31
N ASP A 71 13.89 -15.79 -12.80
CA ASP A 71 14.33 -14.61 -13.53
C ASP A 71 14.06 -13.35 -12.70
N LEU A 72 15.13 -12.69 -12.26
CA LEU A 72 15.08 -11.44 -11.49
C LEU A 72 14.94 -10.28 -12.48
N LEU A 73 13.77 -9.65 -12.47
CA LEU A 73 13.36 -8.66 -13.46
C LEU A 73 13.76 -7.23 -13.08
N HIS A 74 13.67 -6.89 -11.78
CA HIS A 74 14.00 -5.54 -11.29
C HIS A 74 14.43 -5.54 -9.83
N THR A 75 15.34 -4.64 -9.47
CA THR A 75 15.64 -4.26 -8.08
C THR A 75 15.80 -2.77 -7.94
N GLU A 76 15.35 -2.20 -6.83
CA GLU A 76 15.47 -0.77 -6.56
C GLU A 76 15.34 -0.47 -5.07
N LEU A 77 15.99 0.59 -4.59
CA LEU A 77 15.85 1.02 -3.20
C LEU A 77 14.40 1.40 -2.88
N ALA A 78 13.92 0.89 -1.75
CA ALA A 78 12.59 1.15 -1.22
C ALA A 78 12.56 2.47 -0.43
N VAL A 79 12.94 3.55 -1.12
CA VAL A 79 12.99 4.92 -0.59
C VAL A 79 12.25 5.89 -1.50
N LYS A 80 11.61 6.88 -0.89
CA LYS A 80 10.96 8.01 -1.57
C LYS A 80 11.41 9.32 -0.95
N THR A 81 11.38 10.40 -1.73
CA THR A 81 11.68 11.74 -1.25
C THR A 81 10.37 12.45 -0.91
N VAL A 82 10.24 12.89 0.33
CA VAL A 82 9.07 13.62 0.83
C VAL A 82 9.50 15.05 1.13
N ILE A 83 8.74 16.03 0.65
CA ILE A 83 8.94 17.44 0.96
C ILE A 83 8.06 17.78 2.16
N LYS A 84 8.67 18.19 3.27
CA LYS A 84 7.95 18.64 4.46
C LYS A 84 7.38 20.05 4.28
N GLU A 85 6.48 20.44 5.18
CA GLU A 85 5.84 21.76 5.19
C GLU A 85 6.85 22.92 5.25
N ASP A 86 8.02 22.70 5.86
CA ASP A 86 9.13 23.66 5.94
C ASP A 86 10.02 23.69 4.67
N GLY A 87 9.64 22.94 3.62
CA GLY A 87 10.39 22.82 2.37
C GLY A 87 11.57 21.84 2.44
N THR A 88 11.83 21.20 3.59
CA THR A 88 12.94 20.25 3.70
C THR A 88 12.61 18.93 3.03
N GLN A 89 13.58 18.39 2.27
CA GLN A 89 13.47 17.08 1.65
C GLN A 89 13.96 16.00 2.62
N VAL A 90 13.12 15.00 2.88
CA VAL A 90 13.46 13.85 3.72
C VAL A 90 13.24 12.57 2.96
N ILE A 91 14.17 11.63 3.14
CA ILE A 91 14.08 10.31 2.55
C ILE A 91 13.28 9.41 3.49
N GLU A 92 12.10 8.98 3.05
CA GLU A 92 11.26 8.00 3.74
C GLU A 92 11.46 6.61 3.13
N LYS A 93 11.39 5.56 3.96
CA LYS A 93 11.43 4.17 3.52
C LYS A 93 10.01 3.65 3.30
N PHE A 94 9.82 2.77 2.32
CA PHE A 94 8.57 2.03 2.16
C PHE A 94 8.81 0.53 2.09
N ASP A 95 7.73 -0.25 2.14
CA ASP A 95 7.75 -1.71 2.05
C ASP A 95 7.01 -2.21 0.80
N ASP A 96 7.18 -3.49 0.50
CA ASP A 96 6.51 -4.16 -0.61
C ASP A 96 4.98 -4.13 -0.49
N LYS A 97 4.44 -4.09 0.73
CA LYS A 97 2.99 -3.97 0.97
C LYS A 97 2.42 -2.69 0.38
N LYS A 98 3.12 -1.55 0.47
CA LYS A 98 2.67 -0.32 -0.20
C LYS A 98 2.55 -0.52 -1.72
N VAL A 99 3.50 -1.22 -2.34
CA VAL A 99 3.45 -1.54 -3.78
C VAL A 99 2.28 -2.49 -4.09
N HIS A 100 2.05 -3.50 -3.25
CA HIS A 100 0.91 -4.40 -3.39
C HIS A 100 -0.43 -3.67 -3.27
N ASN A 101 -0.54 -2.71 -2.35
CA ASN A 101 -1.76 -1.93 -2.17
C ASN A 101 -2.05 -1.08 -3.41
N VAL A 102 -1.03 -0.45 -4.01
CA VAL A 102 -1.18 0.27 -5.28
C VAL A 102 -1.72 -0.64 -6.38
N LEU A 103 -1.19 -1.85 -6.51
CA LEU A 103 -1.66 -2.83 -7.50
C LEU A 103 -3.12 -3.24 -7.25
N VAL A 104 -3.46 -3.57 -6.01
CA VAL A 104 -4.83 -3.96 -5.63
C VAL A 104 -5.81 -2.81 -5.87
N ASN A 105 -5.43 -1.59 -5.50
CA ASN A 105 -6.22 -0.38 -5.74
C ASN A 105 -6.37 -0.04 -7.22
N SER A 106 -5.46 -0.55 -8.07
CA SER A 106 -5.50 -0.41 -9.53
C SER A 106 -6.21 -1.58 -10.23
N GLY A 107 -6.89 -2.47 -9.49
CA GLY A 107 -7.65 -3.60 -10.05
C GLY A 107 -6.89 -4.94 -10.10
N PHE A 108 -5.57 -4.94 -9.89
CA PHE A 108 -4.76 -6.14 -10.00
C PHE A 108 -4.89 -7.03 -8.76
N LYS A 109 -5.48 -8.21 -8.94
CA LYS A 109 -5.73 -9.17 -7.86
C LYS A 109 -4.49 -10.00 -7.54
N LYS A 110 -4.30 -10.27 -6.25
CA LYS A 110 -3.29 -11.21 -5.77
C LYS A 110 -3.67 -12.64 -6.15
N LYS A 111 -2.73 -13.41 -6.69
CA LYS A 111 -2.87 -14.83 -6.97
C LYS A 111 -2.55 -15.64 -5.72
N LYS A 112 -3.50 -16.49 -5.31
CA LYS A 112 -3.31 -17.46 -4.22
C LYS A 112 -3.14 -18.86 -4.80
N PHE A 113 -2.05 -19.54 -4.43
CA PHE A 113 -1.87 -20.95 -4.75
C PHE A 113 -2.53 -21.82 -3.70
N LYS A 114 -3.13 -22.95 -4.12
CA LYS A 114 -3.89 -23.85 -3.23
C LYS A 114 -3.09 -24.35 -2.03
N ASN A 115 -1.77 -24.48 -2.18
CA ASN A 115 -0.84 -25.00 -1.15
C ASN A 115 0.15 -23.95 -0.65
N SER A 116 -0.12 -22.66 -0.86
CA SER A 116 0.78 -21.58 -0.39
C SER A 116 0.02 -20.55 0.43
N THR A 117 0.66 -20.12 1.52
CA THR A 117 0.26 -18.95 2.29
C THR A 117 0.80 -17.65 1.67
N SER A 118 1.66 -17.72 0.64
CA SER A 118 2.22 -16.54 -0.01
C SER A 118 1.17 -15.84 -0.89
N ILE A 119 0.91 -14.57 -0.59
CA ILE A 119 -0.10 -13.71 -1.25
C ILE A 119 0.59 -12.56 -2.00
N GLU A 120 1.79 -12.80 -2.53
CA GLU A 120 2.68 -11.76 -3.11
C GLU A 120 2.81 -11.88 -4.63
N TRP A 121 1.97 -12.72 -5.25
CA TRP A 121 1.98 -12.99 -6.69
C TRP A 121 0.87 -12.20 -7.38
N PHE A 122 1.18 -11.61 -8.54
CA PHE A 122 0.27 -10.83 -9.35
C PHE A 122 0.34 -11.29 -10.82
N GLU A 123 -0.81 -11.34 -11.48
CA GLU A 123 -0.91 -11.62 -12.92
C GLU A 123 -0.75 -10.30 -13.68
N ILE A 124 0.50 -9.83 -13.76
CA ILE A 124 0.91 -8.56 -14.34
C ILE A 124 2.24 -8.72 -15.06
N ASP A 125 2.55 -7.78 -15.95
CA ASP A 125 3.89 -7.67 -16.54
C ASP A 125 4.83 -6.80 -15.69
N LEU A 126 6.08 -6.70 -16.15
CA LEU A 126 7.09 -5.87 -15.49
C LEU A 126 6.74 -4.37 -15.53
N ASP A 127 6.14 -3.88 -16.62
CA ASP A 127 5.83 -2.47 -16.79
C ASP A 127 4.80 -1.99 -15.74
N ILE A 128 3.75 -2.79 -15.51
CA ILE A 128 2.77 -2.53 -14.44
C ILE A 128 3.42 -2.59 -13.05
N ALA A 129 4.33 -3.53 -12.80
CA ALA A 129 5.06 -3.59 -11.54
C ALA A 129 5.92 -2.32 -11.32
N LEU A 130 6.61 -1.84 -12.35
CA LEU A 130 7.41 -0.61 -12.30
C LEU A 130 6.53 0.62 -12.08
N LYS A 131 5.38 0.71 -12.76
CA LYS A 131 4.38 1.76 -12.55
C LYS A 131 3.86 1.78 -11.12
N ALA A 132 3.64 0.60 -10.51
CA ALA A 132 3.22 0.52 -9.12
C ALA A 132 4.31 1.02 -8.15
N ILE A 133 5.57 0.64 -8.37
CA ILE A 133 6.71 1.13 -7.57
C ILE A 133 6.82 2.66 -7.70
N LYS A 134 6.69 3.17 -8.93
CA LYS A 134 6.70 4.62 -9.19
C LYS A 134 5.56 5.33 -8.48
N ALA A 135 4.34 4.81 -8.56
CA ALA A 135 3.19 5.39 -7.86
C ALA A 135 3.42 5.50 -6.34
N VAL A 136 4.04 4.50 -5.70
CA VAL A 136 4.40 4.61 -4.27
C VAL A 136 5.39 5.75 -4.02
N LYS A 137 6.37 5.96 -4.92
CA LYS A 137 7.34 7.05 -4.81
C LYS A 137 6.74 8.43 -5.04
N ASP A 138 5.74 8.50 -5.93
CA ASP A 138 4.99 9.71 -6.26
C ASP A 138 3.80 9.94 -5.28
N GLU A 139 3.75 9.21 -4.16
CA GLU A 139 2.67 9.26 -3.15
C GLU A 139 1.25 9.02 -3.72
N SER A 140 1.18 8.28 -4.83
CA SER A 140 -0.05 7.88 -5.50
C SER A 140 -0.52 6.51 -5.02
N TYR A 141 -1.83 6.38 -4.81
CA TYR A 141 -2.45 5.14 -4.30
C TYR A 141 -2.87 4.15 -5.38
N ASN A 142 -2.76 4.53 -6.66
CA ASN A 142 -3.05 3.70 -7.83
C ASN A 142 -2.12 4.07 -9.00
N ILE A 143 -2.14 3.25 -10.04
CA ILE A 143 -1.44 3.52 -11.29
C ILE A 143 -2.31 4.49 -12.11
N SER A 144 -1.78 5.65 -12.44
CA SER A 144 -2.44 6.66 -13.27
C SER A 144 -2.76 6.08 -14.66
N GLY A 145 -4.04 6.13 -15.05
CA GLY A 145 -4.53 5.56 -16.32
C GLY A 145 -4.92 4.08 -16.24
N ALA A 146 -4.83 3.42 -15.08
CA ALA A 146 -5.53 2.15 -14.84
C ALA A 146 -7.03 2.42 -14.69
N SER A 147 -7.69 2.70 -15.80
CA SER A 147 -9.14 2.78 -15.93
C SER A 147 -9.73 1.37 -15.88
N GLU A 148 -9.66 0.73 -14.73
CA GLU A 148 -10.75 -0.15 -14.34
C GLU A 148 -11.67 0.69 -13.46
N GLU A 149 -12.92 0.84 -13.88
CA GLU A 149 -14.01 1.32 -13.04
C GLU A 149 -13.84 0.66 -11.66
N LYS A 150 -13.47 1.45 -10.63
CA LYS A 150 -13.27 0.92 -9.29
C LYS A 150 -14.59 0.26 -8.89
N SER A 151 -14.68 -1.06 -8.92
CA SER A 151 -15.82 -1.73 -8.31
C SER A 151 -15.59 -1.77 -6.80
N TYR A 152 -15.60 -0.61 -6.13
CA TYR A 152 -15.82 -0.62 -4.69
C TYR A 152 -17.20 -1.20 -4.46
N SER A 153 -17.26 -2.36 -3.82
CA SER A 153 -18.52 -2.92 -3.36
C SER A 153 -19.18 -1.88 -2.44
N PRO A 154 -20.44 -1.47 -2.71
CA PRO A 154 -21.14 -0.53 -1.88
C PRO A 154 -21.13 -1.00 -0.43
N ILE A 155 -20.79 -0.10 0.51
CA ILE A 155 -20.88 -0.41 1.93
C ILE A 155 -22.36 -0.53 2.28
N ILE A 156 -22.77 -1.72 2.67
CA ILE A 156 -24.11 -1.97 3.22
C ILE A 156 -24.02 -1.75 4.72
N PHE A 157 -24.65 -0.68 5.21
CA PHE A 157 -24.73 -0.40 6.63
C PHE A 157 -25.68 -1.38 7.31
N ARG A 158 -25.36 -1.71 8.56
CA ARG A 158 -26.24 -2.54 9.40
C ARG A 158 -27.39 -1.68 9.94
N PRO A 159 -28.54 -2.27 10.29
CA PRO A 159 -29.69 -1.52 10.80
C PRO A 159 -29.33 -0.62 12.01
N GLU A 160 -28.44 -1.07 12.90
CA GLU A 160 -28.02 -0.24 14.03
C GLU A 160 -27.16 0.98 13.63
N GLN A 161 -26.43 0.89 12.53
CA GLN A 161 -25.61 1.98 11.99
C GLN A 161 -26.51 3.00 11.28
N GLU A 162 -27.42 2.52 10.42
CA GLU A 162 -28.41 3.35 9.72
C GLU A 162 -29.27 4.13 10.73
N ALA A 163 -29.78 3.47 11.76
CA ALA A 163 -30.56 4.11 12.82
C ALA A 163 -29.76 5.19 13.56
N ALA A 164 -28.46 4.98 13.79
CA ALA A 164 -27.60 5.98 14.42
C ALA A 164 -27.39 7.18 13.49
N ILE A 165 -27.12 6.96 12.21
CA ILE A 165 -26.93 7.99 11.20
C ILE A 165 -28.20 8.84 11.06
N GLU A 166 -29.36 8.22 10.87
CA GLU A 166 -30.64 8.92 10.76
C GLU A 166 -30.97 9.75 12.00
N LYS A 167 -30.72 9.18 13.19
CA LYS A 167 -30.94 9.90 14.45
C LYS A 167 -30.05 11.13 14.53
N THR A 168 -28.80 11.04 14.07
CA THR A 168 -27.88 12.17 14.04
C THR A 168 -28.30 13.24 13.03
N ILE A 169 -28.73 12.85 11.83
CA ILE A 169 -29.25 13.79 10.83
C ILE A 169 -30.44 14.58 11.40
N LYS A 170 -31.37 13.90 12.09
CA LYS A 170 -32.52 14.55 12.74
C LYS A 170 -32.08 15.49 13.87
N GLN A 171 -31.11 15.06 14.68
CA GLN A 171 -30.55 15.88 15.76
C GLN A 171 -29.88 17.14 15.23
N PHE A 172 -29.11 17.04 14.13
CA PHE A 172 -28.36 18.15 13.53
C PHE A 172 -29.22 19.24 12.91
N LYS A 173 -30.51 18.98 12.71
CA LYS A 173 -31.49 20.02 12.35
C LYS A 173 -31.86 20.94 13.53
N LYS A 174 -31.62 20.51 14.77
CA LYS A 174 -32.02 21.22 16.00
C LYS A 174 -30.84 21.58 16.92
N ASN A 175 -29.78 20.78 16.91
CA ASN A 175 -28.63 20.88 17.82
C ASN A 175 -27.35 20.50 17.07
N ASN A 176 -26.19 21.01 17.49
CA ASN A 176 -24.94 20.80 16.75
C ASN A 176 -24.05 19.67 17.32
N THR A 177 -24.55 18.91 18.30
CA THR A 177 -23.75 17.91 19.02
C THR A 177 -24.51 16.59 19.12
N MET A 178 -23.78 15.48 18.95
CA MET A 178 -24.30 14.12 19.08
C MET A 178 -23.25 13.21 19.73
N LEU A 179 -23.70 12.33 20.62
CA LEU A 179 -22.89 11.27 21.22
C LEU A 179 -23.43 9.91 20.79
N TRP A 180 -22.56 9.07 20.24
CA TRP A 180 -22.87 7.67 19.94
C TRP A 180 -22.34 6.76 21.04
N ASN A 181 -23.24 6.12 21.80
CA ASN A 181 -22.86 5.03 22.69
C ASN A 181 -22.70 3.72 21.89
N ALA A 182 -21.54 3.58 21.24
CA ALA A 182 -21.29 2.51 20.29
C ALA A 182 -20.39 1.41 20.86
N LYS A 183 -20.83 0.15 20.70
CA LYS A 183 -20.04 -1.04 21.04
C LYS A 183 -18.74 -1.15 20.22
N MET A 184 -17.82 -2.00 20.67
CA MET A 184 -16.63 -2.35 19.88
C MET A 184 -17.05 -2.91 18.50
N ARG A 185 -16.30 -2.55 17.45
CA ARG A 185 -16.57 -2.97 16.05
C ARG A 185 -17.92 -2.49 15.48
N PHE A 186 -18.50 -1.44 16.05
CA PHE A 186 -19.67 -0.77 15.48
C PHE A 186 -19.43 -0.12 14.12
N GLY A 187 -18.18 0.15 13.71
CA GLY A 187 -17.90 0.89 12.47
C GLY A 187 -18.14 2.40 12.62
N LYS A 188 -17.60 3.00 13.68
CA LYS A 188 -17.74 4.44 13.99
C LYS A 188 -17.25 5.34 12.86
N THR A 189 -16.08 5.04 12.29
CA THR A 189 -15.50 5.80 11.17
C THR A 189 -16.40 5.76 9.95
N LEU A 190 -16.75 4.56 9.46
CA LEU A 190 -17.63 4.39 8.29
C LEU A 190 -18.99 5.09 8.47
N SER A 191 -19.60 4.94 9.64
CA SER A 191 -20.90 5.58 9.92
C SER A 191 -20.79 7.11 9.96
N ALA A 192 -19.67 7.64 10.47
CA ALA A 192 -19.42 9.08 10.48
C ALA A 192 -19.12 9.63 9.08
N LEU A 193 -18.35 8.91 8.27
CA LEU A 193 -18.07 9.28 6.87
C LEU A 193 -19.35 9.31 6.03
N GLU A 194 -20.26 8.36 6.24
CA GLU A 194 -21.57 8.36 5.58
C GLU A 194 -22.43 9.56 6.01
N LEU A 195 -22.40 9.92 7.29
CA LEU A 195 -23.07 11.13 7.78
C LEU A 195 -22.52 12.40 7.10
N ILE A 196 -21.19 12.51 6.99
CA ILE A 196 -20.51 13.62 6.31
C ILE A 196 -20.92 13.68 4.84
N ARG A 197 -21.00 12.52 4.17
CA ARG A 197 -21.44 12.41 2.77
C ARG A 197 -22.87 12.89 2.60
N ILE A 198 -23.80 12.41 3.43
CA ILE A 198 -25.23 12.76 3.35
C ILE A 198 -25.44 14.26 3.64
N LEU A 199 -24.74 14.81 4.63
CA LEU A 199 -24.85 16.22 5.04
C LEU A 199 -23.99 17.18 4.20
N LYS A 200 -23.18 16.66 3.26
CA LYS A 200 -22.32 17.42 2.34
C LYS A 200 -21.36 18.39 3.04
N TYR A 201 -20.75 17.98 4.14
CA TYR A 201 -19.74 18.83 4.81
C TYR A 201 -18.44 18.87 4.00
N GLN A 202 -18.01 20.07 3.62
CA GLN A 202 -16.82 20.28 2.81
C GLN A 202 -15.51 20.18 3.60
N LYS A 203 -15.53 20.59 4.87
CA LYS A 203 -14.35 20.60 5.75
C LYS A 203 -14.67 19.82 7.01
N THR A 204 -13.92 18.74 7.22
CA THR A 204 -14.09 17.85 8.36
C THR A 204 -12.76 17.62 9.05
N ILE A 205 -12.75 17.66 10.38
CA ILE A 205 -11.59 17.27 11.20
C ILE A 205 -11.98 16.03 11.99
N ILE A 206 -11.20 14.96 11.84
CA ILE A 206 -11.37 13.72 12.61
C ILE A 206 -10.21 13.62 13.61
N ILE A 207 -10.53 13.53 14.90
CA ILE A 207 -9.54 13.47 15.98
C ILE A 207 -9.60 12.09 16.64
N THR A 208 -8.46 11.41 16.74
CA THR A 208 -8.34 10.09 17.39
C THR A 208 -7.12 10.07 18.31
N HIS A 209 -7.21 9.36 19.44
CA HIS A 209 -6.05 9.08 20.30
C HIS A 209 -5.25 7.85 19.84
N ARG A 210 -5.72 7.12 18.82
CA ARG A 210 -5.07 5.91 18.29
C ARG A 210 -4.54 6.17 16.87
N PRO A 211 -3.21 6.30 16.68
CA PRO A 211 -2.62 6.59 15.37
C PRO A 211 -2.66 5.41 14.39
N VAL A 212 -2.79 4.17 14.87
CA VAL A 212 -2.77 2.95 14.04
C VAL A 212 -4.02 2.76 13.15
N VAL A 213 -4.94 3.73 13.14
CA VAL A 213 -6.17 3.68 12.32
C VAL A 213 -6.07 4.56 11.07
N ASP A 214 -4.97 5.31 10.91
CA ASP A 214 -4.79 6.28 9.83
C ASP A 214 -4.73 5.63 8.44
N ASP A 215 -3.94 4.56 8.27
CA ASP A 215 -3.82 3.83 7.00
C ASP A 215 -5.17 3.29 6.48
N GLY A 216 -6.09 2.93 7.38
CA GLY A 216 -7.41 2.41 7.02
C GLY A 216 -8.44 3.47 6.69
N TRP A 217 -8.27 4.71 7.17
CA TRP A 217 -9.24 5.78 6.95
C TRP A 217 -9.30 6.25 5.51
N HIS A 218 -8.16 6.24 4.81
CA HIS A 218 -8.12 6.63 3.41
C HIS A 218 -8.92 5.64 2.54
N GLU A 219 -8.76 4.34 2.79
CA GLU A 219 -9.51 3.30 2.08
C GLU A 219 -11.01 3.40 2.38
N ASP A 220 -11.37 3.59 3.65
CA ASP A 220 -12.75 3.77 4.11
C ASP A 220 -13.39 5.04 3.52
N PHE A 221 -12.64 6.12 3.38
CA PHE A 221 -13.08 7.34 2.71
C PHE A 221 -13.44 7.04 1.25
N TRP A 222 -12.52 6.46 0.48
CA TRP A 222 -12.79 6.17 -0.93
C TRP A 222 -13.96 5.21 -1.13
N LYS A 223 -14.16 4.23 -0.26
CA LYS A 223 -15.34 3.34 -0.33
C LYS A 223 -16.67 4.07 -0.19
N ILE A 224 -16.72 5.14 0.62
CA ILE A 224 -17.93 5.94 0.86
C ILE A 224 -18.14 6.98 -0.25
N PHE A 225 -17.07 7.64 -0.70
CA PHE A 225 -17.15 8.79 -1.62
C PHE A 225 -16.98 8.45 -3.10
N TYR A 226 -16.58 7.21 -3.46
CA TYR A 226 -16.22 6.84 -4.84
C TYR A 226 -17.27 7.14 -5.93
N LYS A 227 -18.56 7.07 -5.64
CA LYS A 227 -19.63 7.30 -6.63
C LYS A 227 -20.17 8.74 -6.69
N TYR A 228 -19.55 9.66 -5.95
CA TYR A 228 -20.08 11.02 -5.73
C TYR A 228 -19.07 12.12 -6.05
N GLU A 229 -18.03 11.81 -6.83
CA GLU A 229 -17.25 12.84 -7.52
C GLU A 229 -18.08 13.33 -8.72
N ASP A 230 -18.91 14.37 -8.47
CA ASP A 230 -19.43 15.29 -9.50
C ASP A 230 -18.53 16.54 -9.54
#